data_AF-A0A9X3RY12-F1
#
_entry.id   AF-A0A9X3RY12-F1
#
_cell.length_a   1.000
_cell.length_b   1.000
_cell.length_c   1.000
_cell.angle_alpha   90.00
_cell.angle_beta   90.00
_cell.angle_gamma   90.00
#
_symmetry.space_group_name_H-M   'P 1'
#
loop_
_entity.id
_entity.type
_entity.pdbx_description
1 polymer ?
#
loop_
_entity_poly.entity_id
_entity_poly.type
_entity_poly.pdbx_seq_one_letter_code
_entity_poly.pdbx_strand_id
1 'polypeptide(L)'
;MIRLIALLSLGLAFSVQAERGLSPKVEQPLLQFAQANCLYQYFSYKNYDLKDIRSISAGIVQMSHIPADKFVEVNELVRNYEPQIQYKKETSPLLVKCFTLESDPAFLKKLSRVSERN
;
A
#
# COMPACT_ATOMS: atom_id res chain seq x y z
N MET A 1 -8.92 -1.08 -68.17
CA MET A 1 -10.07 -0.78 -67.29
C MET A 1 -9.70 -1.21 -65.88
N ILE A 2 -9.71 -0.23 -64.96
CA ILE A 2 -9.84 -0.28 -63.49
C ILE A 2 -8.94 -1.26 -62.71
N ARG A 3 -7.99 -0.63 -61.99
CA ARG A 3 -7.08 -1.19 -60.97
C ARG A 3 -7.87 -1.88 -59.86
N LEU A 4 -7.59 -3.15 -59.56
CA LEU A 4 -8.08 -3.79 -58.33
C LEU A 4 -7.33 -3.21 -57.14
N ILE A 5 -8.13 -2.63 -56.25
CA ILE A 5 -7.73 -1.89 -55.06
C ILE A 5 -7.13 -2.87 -54.04
N ALA A 6 -5.85 -2.66 -53.74
CA ALA A 6 -5.28 -3.03 -52.45
C ALA A 6 -6.02 -2.24 -51.36
N LEU A 7 -6.59 -2.92 -50.35
CA LEU A 7 -6.86 -2.40 -49.00
C LEU A 7 -7.60 -3.46 -48.19
N LEU A 8 -6.86 -4.36 -47.55
CA LEU A 8 -7.33 -5.16 -46.42
C LEU A 8 -6.19 -5.23 -45.40
N SER A 9 -5.83 -4.06 -44.89
CA SER A 9 -4.94 -3.90 -43.74
C SER A 9 -5.65 -3.01 -42.73
N LEU A 10 -6.67 -3.57 -42.07
CA LEU A 10 -7.23 -3.00 -40.85
C LEU A 10 -7.69 -4.15 -39.96
N GLY A 11 -6.89 -4.46 -38.95
CA GLY A 11 -7.19 -5.56 -38.04
C GLY A 11 -6.05 -5.95 -37.11
N LEU A 12 -5.07 -5.08 -36.84
CA LEU A 12 -4.35 -5.18 -35.57
C LEU A 12 -5.33 -4.71 -34.49
N ALA A 13 -6.24 -5.60 -34.11
CA ALA A 13 -6.88 -5.54 -32.81
C ALA A 13 -5.72 -5.65 -31.81
N PHE A 14 -5.18 -4.51 -31.40
CA PHE A 14 -4.49 -4.42 -30.14
C PHE A 14 -5.52 -4.79 -29.08
N SER A 15 -5.59 -6.08 -28.76
CA SER A 15 -6.01 -6.51 -27.44
C SER A 15 -5.01 -5.89 -26.47
N VAL A 16 -5.24 -4.63 -26.11
CA VAL A 16 -4.84 -4.12 -24.82
C VAL A 16 -5.60 -5.00 -23.85
N GLN A 17 -4.98 -6.12 -23.47
CA GLN A 17 -5.28 -6.73 -22.20
C GLN A 17 -4.95 -5.63 -21.20
N ALA A 18 -5.99 -4.89 -20.79
CA ALA A 18 -5.97 -4.25 -19.51
C ALA A 18 -5.60 -5.37 -18.55
N GLU A 19 -4.36 -5.38 -18.08
CA GLU A 19 -4.06 -6.02 -16.82
C GLU A 19 -5.03 -5.34 -15.86
N ARG A 20 -6.19 -5.98 -15.64
CA ARG A 20 -6.93 -5.80 -14.40
C ARG A 20 -5.95 -6.30 -13.36
N GLY A 21 -5.03 -5.43 -12.96
CA GLY A 21 -4.20 -5.64 -11.81
C GLY A 21 -5.19 -5.92 -10.70
N LEU A 22 -5.30 -7.19 -10.31
CA LEU A 22 -5.97 -7.54 -9.07
C LEU A 22 -5.22 -6.71 -8.03
N SER A 23 -5.83 -5.60 -7.61
CA SER A 23 -5.34 -4.88 -6.44
C SER A 23 -5.32 -5.94 -5.33
N PRO A 24 -4.16 -6.20 -4.70
CA PRO A 24 -4.05 -7.25 -3.71
C PRO A 24 -5.18 -7.09 -2.69
N LYS A 25 -5.90 -8.17 -2.37
CA LYS A 25 -7.00 -8.09 -1.41
C LYS A 25 -6.40 -7.86 -0.03
N VAL A 26 -6.20 -6.60 0.32
CA VAL A 26 -5.70 -6.18 1.62
C VAL A 26 -6.89 -5.97 2.54
N GLU A 27 -6.85 -6.61 3.70
CA GLU A 27 -7.82 -6.35 4.75
C GLU A 27 -7.65 -4.94 5.31
N GLN A 28 -8.74 -4.17 5.28
CA GLN A 28 -8.73 -2.77 5.68
C GLN A 28 -8.15 -2.51 7.10
N PRO A 29 -8.42 -3.35 8.13
CA PRO A 29 -7.83 -3.14 9.46
C PRO A 29 -6.30 -3.22 9.46
N LEU A 30 -5.69 -4.07 8.63
CA LEU A 30 -4.24 -4.17 8.52
C LEU A 30 -3.63 -2.92 7.87
N LEU A 31 -4.28 -2.37 6.84
CA LEU A 31 -3.85 -1.13 6.19
C LEU A 31 -3.98 0.07 7.14
N GLN A 32 -5.12 0.19 7.83
CA GLN A 32 -5.34 1.24 8.84
C GLN A 32 -4.32 1.15 9.97
N PHE A 33 -4.05 -0.07 10.46
CA PHE A 33 -3.03 -0.28 11.48
C PHE A 33 -1.64 0.10 10.96
N ALA A 34 -1.30 -0.24 9.71
CA ALA A 34 -0.03 0.13 9.10
C ALA A 34 0.17 1.65 9.05
N GLN A 35 -0.86 2.39 8.65
CA GLN A 35 -0.85 3.85 8.61
C GLN A 35 -0.69 4.46 10.01
N ALA A 36 -1.50 4.03 10.98
CA ALA A 36 -1.42 4.50 12.35
C ALA A 36 -0.05 4.18 12.99
N ASN A 37 0.47 2.97 12.77
CA ASN A 37 1.77 2.55 13.27
C ASN A 37 2.93 3.33 12.61
N CYS A 38 2.83 3.65 11.32
CA CYS A 38 3.83 4.48 10.66
C CYS A 38 3.88 5.89 11.29
N LEU A 39 2.71 6.50 11.52
CA LEU A 39 2.64 7.79 12.20
C LEU A 39 3.13 7.72 13.65
N TYR A 40 2.87 6.61 14.36
CA TYR A 40 3.44 6.35 15.68
C TYR A 40 4.98 6.39 15.64
N GLN A 41 5.60 5.70 14.69
CA GLN A 41 7.06 5.67 14.55
C GLN A 41 7.62 7.07 14.25
N TYR A 42 6.96 7.82 13.36
CA TYR A 42 7.35 9.21 13.06
C TYR A 42 7.23 10.13 14.29
N PHE A 43 6.10 10.09 15.00
CA PHE A 43 5.90 10.94 16.19
C PHE A 43 6.83 10.54 17.34
N SER A 44 7.12 9.25 17.49
CA SER A 44 8.11 8.77 18.45
C SER A 44 9.49 9.32 18.13
N TYR A 45 9.90 9.32 16.85
CA TYR A 45 11.18 9.91 16.43
C TYR A 45 11.24 11.42 16.68
N LYS A 46 10.11 12.12 16.56
CA LYS A 46 10.00 13.56 16.83
C LYS A 46 9.80 13.92 18.30
N ASN A 47 9.74 12.93 19.19
CA ASN A 47 9.51 13.10 20.63
C ASN A 47 8.18 13.81 20.95
N TYR A 48 7.12 13.49 20.20
CA TYR A 48 5.75 13.93 20.50
C TYR A 48 5.04 12.95 21.45
N ASP A 49 3.94 13.40 22.05
CA ASP A 49 3.04 12.51 22.79
C ASP A 49 2.43 11.46 21.84
N LEU A 50 2.39 10.22 22.30
CA LEU A 50 1.97 9.04 21.54
C LEU A 50 0.67 8.44 22.06
N LYS A 51 0.07 9.01 23.12
CA LYS A 51 -1.11 8.46 23.79
C LYS A 51 -2.27 8.19 22.83
N ASP A 52 -2.60 9.17 22.00
CA ASP A 52 -3.75 9.07 21.10
C ASP A 52 -3.49 8.09 19.97
N ILE A 53 -2.31 8.13 19.33
CA ILE A 53 -1.98 7.19 18.25
C ILE A 53 -1.90 5.76 18.78
N ARG A 54 -1.35 5.54 19.98
CA ARG A 54 -1.36 4.22 20.62
C ARG A 54 -2.79 3.73 20.84
N SER A 55 -3.69 4.61 21.27
CA SER A 55 -5.11 4.27 21.48
C SER A 55 -5.81 3.94 20.16
N ILE A 56 -5.52 4.68 19.08
CA ILE A 56 -6.02 4.40 17.73
C ILE A 56 -5.54 3.02 17.25
N SER A 57 -4.24 2.74 17.32
CA SER A 57 -3.68 1.44 16.93
C SER A 57 -4.29 0.30 17.75
N ALA A 58 -4.44 0.46 19.06
CA ALA A 58 -5.06 -0.53 19.92
C ALA A 58 -6.54 -0.77 19.55
N GLY A 59 -7.30 0.30 19.29
CA GLY A 59 -8.69 0.22 18.85
C GLY A 59 -8.84 -0.56 17.53
N ILE A 60 -7.96 -0.32 16.55
CA ILE A 60 -7.97 -1.08 15.28
C ILE A 60 -7.77 -2.57 15.52
N VAL A 61 -6.83 -2.96 16.40
CA VAL A 61 -6.58 -4.36 16.75
C VAL A 61 -7.78 -4.97 17.47
N GLN A 62 -8.31 -4.28 18.50
CA GLN A 62 -9.41 -4.79 19.33
C GLN A 62 -10.73 -4.94 18.58
N MET A 63 -11.00 -4.07 17.61
CA MET A 63 -12.23 -4.09 16.82
C MET A 63 -12.14 -5.02 15.60
N SER A 64 -10.98 -5.59 15.33
CA SER A 64 -10.74 -6.48 14.20
C SER A 64 -11.00 -7.95 14.56
N HIS A 65 -11.40 -8.73 13.56
CA HIS A 65 -11.46 -10.19 13.65
C HIS A 65 -10.12 -10.87 13.35
N ILE A 66 -9.11 -10.07 12.96
CA ILE A 66 -7.81 -10.56 12.52
C ILE A 66 -6.95 -10.95 13.72
N PRO A 67 -6.23 -12.08 13.67
CA PRO A 67 -5.29 -12.48 14.72
C PRO A 67 -4.21 -11.43 15.05
N ALA A 68 -3.85 -11.34 16.33
CA ALA A 68 -2.92 -10.33 16.84
C ALA A 68 -1.51 -10.42 16.22
N ASP A 69 -1.05 -11.63 15.87
CA ASP A 69 0.25 -11.87 15.23
C ASP A 69 0.35 -11.17 13.86
N LYS A 70 -0.74 -11.06 13.11
CA LYS A 70 -0.74 -10.32 11.84
C LYS A 70 -0.41 -8.85 12.05
N PHE A 71 -0.91 -8.23 13.11
CA PHE A 71 -0.57 -6.85 13.43
C PHE A 71 0.89 -6.68 13.86
N VAL A 72 1.47 -7.69 14.52
CA VAL A 72 2.92 -7.73 14.81
C VAL A 72 3.72 -7.80 13.50
N GLU A 73 3.32 -8.65 12.57
CA GLU A 73 3.94 -8.74 11.24
C GLU A 73 3.81 -7.41 10.46
N VAL A 74 2.66 -6.74 10.54
CA VAL A 74 2.48 -5.41 9.91
C VAL A 74 3.37 -4.37 10.55
N ASN A 75 3.54 -4.35 11.88
CA ASN A 75 4.46 -3.44 12.55
C ASN A 75 5.91 -3.63 12.04
N GLU A 76 6.35 -4.87 11.88
CA GLU A 76 7.65 -5.21 11.31
C GLU A 76 7.76 -4.80 9.84
N LEU A 77 6.72 -5.04 9.04
CA LEU A 77 6.66 -4.62 7.64
C LEU A 77 6.78 -3.10 7.52
N VAL A 78 6.03 -2.34 8.31
CA VAL A 78 6.10 -0.87 8.33
C VAL A 78 7.48 -0.41 8.75
N ARG A 79 8.08 -0.98 9.79
CA ARG A 79 9.42 -0.60 10.27
C ARG A 79 10.47 -0.72 9.16
N ASN A 80 10.45 -1.83 8.43
CA ASN A 80 11.47 -2.18 7.42
C ASN A 80 11.16 -1.66 6.00
N TYR A 81 10.00 -1.03 5.79
CA TYR A 81 9.63 -0.53 4.48
C TYR A 81 10.36 0.77 4.13
N GLU A 82 11.08 0.77 3.01
CA GLU A 82 11.75 1.95 2.47
C GLU A 82 11.16 2.24 1.08
N PRO A 83 10.38 3.32 0.95
CA PRO A 83 9.72 3.62 -0.31
C PRO A 83 10.67 4.34 -1.27
N GLN A 84 10.55 4.04 -2.56
CA GLN A 84 11.29 4.74 -3.60
C GLN A 84 10.50 5.98 -4.05
N ILE A 85 10.63 7.10 -3.32
CA ILE A 85 9.79 8.29 -3.52
C ILE A 85 10.65 9.51 -3.81
N GLN A 86 10.25 10.29 -4.81
CA GLN A 86 10.69 11.67 -4.99
C GLN A 86 9.69 12.61 -4.30
N TYR A 87 10.16 13.46 -3.40
CA TYR A 87 9.34 14.43 -2.69
C TYR A 87 10.04 15.78 -2.61
N LYS A 88 9.28 16.85 -2.35
CA LYS A 88 9.82 18.21 -2.19
C LYS A 88 10.78 18.25 -0.99
N LYS A 89 11.89 18.98 -1.09
CA LYS A 89 13.01 18.98 -0.12
C LYS A 89 12.63 19.22 1.36
N GLU A 90 11.48 19.83 1.62
CA GLU A 90 11.06 20.23 2.97
C GLU A 90 10.34 19.12 3.75
N THR A 91 9.99 18.00 3.12
CA THR A 91 9.23 16.94 3.80
C THR A 91 10.14 15.88 4.41
N SER A 92 9.87 15.46 5.64
CA SER A 92 10.62 14.36 6.28
C SER A 92 10.39 13.04 5.54
N PRO A 93 11.43 12.30 5.08
CA PRO A 93 11.26 11.00 4.43
C PRO A 93 10.46 10.00 5.27
N LEU A 94 10.62 10.05 6.60
CA LEU A 94 9.87 9.21 7.55
C LEU A 94 8.37 9.49 7.51
N LEU A 95 7.98 10.75 7.31
CA LEU A 95 6.58 11.14 7.21
C LEU A 95 6.01 10.84 5.82
N VAL A 96 6.77 11.09 4.76
CA VAL A 96 6.34 10.79 3.38
C VAL A 96 6.02 9.31 3.23
N LYS A 97 6.86 8.43 3.80
CA LYS A 97 6.63 6.99 3.85
C LYS A 97 5.23 6.61 4.36
N CYS A 98 4.71 7.32 5.35
CA CYS A 98 3.40 7.01 5.92
C CYS A 98 2.24 7.36 4.98
N PHE A 99 2.40 8.40 4.15
CA PHE A 99 1.37 8.85 3.22
C PHE A 99 1.31 8.01 1.94
N THR A 100 2.34 7.22 1.63
CA THR A 100 2.37 6.41 0.40
C THR A 100 1.96 4.96 0.61
N LEU A 101 1.78 4.49 1.85
CA LEU A 101 1.46 3.07 2.13
C LEU A 101 0.23 2.56 1.37
N GLU A 102 -0.82 3.37 1.29
CA GLU A 102 -2.09 2.99 0.63
C GLU A 102 -2.03 2.99 -0.90
N SER A 103 -1.01 3.60 -1.48
CA SER A 103 -0.86 3.76 -2.93
C SER A 103 0.38 3.06 -3.49
N ASP A 104 1.32 2.61 -2.65
CA ASP A 104 2.52 1.89 -3.09
C ASP A 104 2.19 0.41 -3.36
N PRO A 105 2.26 -0.06 -4.62
CA PRO A 105 1.93 -1.44 -4.97
C PRO A 105 2.87 -2.48 -4.34
N ALA A 106 4.15 -2.14 -4.12
CA ALA A 106 5.12 -3.02 -3.49
C ALA A 106 4.82 -3.20 -2.00
N PHE A 107 4.37 -2.14 -1.32
CA PHE A 107 3.88 -2.24 0.05
C PHE A 107 2.60 -3.09 0.12
N LEU A 108 1.59 -2.76 -0.69
CA LEU A 108 0.31 -3.47 -0.71
C LEU A 108 0.46 -4.96 -1.02
N LYS A 109 1.37 -5.32 -1.93
CA LYS A 109 1.71 -6.73 -2.24
C LYS A 109 2.35 -7.46 -1.06
N LYS A 110 3.15 -6.79 -0.23
CA LYS A 110 3.70 -7.39 0.99
C LYS A 110 2.63 -7.51 2.07
N LEU A 111 1.77 -6.50 2.19
CA LEU A 111 0.68 -6.48 3.16
C LEU A 111 -0.36 -7.57 2.88
N SER A 112 -0.72 -7.81 1.61
CA SER A 112 -1.64 -8.89 1.24
C SER A 112 -1.13 -10.27 1.64
N ARG A 113 0.19 -10.50 1.55
CA ARG A 113 0.82 -11.77 1.99
C ARG A 113 0.74 -11.97 3.50
N VAL A 114 0.66 -10.90 4.29
CA VAL A 114 0.42 -10.99 5.74
C VAL A 114 -1.03 -11.41 5.98
N SER A 115 -1.98 -10.80 5.26
CA SER A 115 -3.41 -11.11 5.34
C SER A 115 -3.73 -12.57 4.94
N GLU A 116 -3.09 -13.09 3.89
CA GLU A 116 -3.35 -14.43 3.35
C GLU A 116 -2.65 -15.57 4.12
N ARG A 117 -1.72 -15.26 5.03
CA ARG A 117 -0.96 -16.28 5.77
C ARG A 117 -1.85 -16.85 6.88
N ASN A 118 -1.95 -18.18 6.97
CA ASN A 118 -2.61 -18.85 8.10
C ASN A 118 -1.81 -18.69 9.38
#